data_AF-A0A497NIE1-F1
#
_entry.id   AF-A0A497NIE1-F1
#
_cell.length_a   1.000
_cell.length_b   1.000
_cell.length_c   1.000
_cell.angle_alpha   90.00
_cell.angle_beta   90.00
_cell.angle_gamma   90.00
#
_symmetry.space_group_name_H-M   'P 1'
#
loop_
_entity.id
_entity.type
_entity.pdbx_description
1 polymer ?
#
loop_
_entity_poly.entity_id
_entity_poly.type
_entity_poly.pdbx_seq_one_letter_code
_entity_poly.pdbx_strand_id
1 'polypeptide(L)'
;MGASQVRKIVVVGAGTMGHGIAQVCAMSGYDVVLIDIKQEILDKAMERIKWSLDKFVQKRRIRPEHAEAALARIKPTITYEGFVEDADFAIEAVVERMDIKKIVFSKLDNLMPEHAILTSNTSSLSITELGRATNRPDKVAGMHFFNPPQLMQLVEVIKGEDTSDETVQAVMELARALGKTPVLCRKDVRGFIVNRVLMPVLLDAFWALHKGEVDKEGVDASMKYDAGFPMGIFELADYIGLDVIYEVGKVMHEAYGARAEPCPMVEELVKAGKLGQKSGAGFYDWSAGRPRIPFEKVGEWDTERSWSVAINEAAWLVHEDVAEPRDIDTAMKLGTGWPQGPCEKADKMGLDKVLNKLKELHAKYGLELYRPCPLLEEYVARGWTGKRAGRGFYTW
;
A
#
# COMPACT_ATOMS: atom_id res chain seq x y z
N MET A 1 -23.20 6.09 9.32
CA MET A 1 -22.64 7.24 10.06
C MET A 1 -21.83 8.05 9.08
N GLY A 2 -22.09 9.35 8.91
CA GLY A 2 -21.27 10.19 8.02
C GLY A 2 -20.02 10.72 8.73
N ALA A 3 -19.00 11.16 7.99
CA ALA A 3 -17.75 11.66 8.62
C ALA A 3 -17.95 12.85 9.58
N SER A 4 -19.01 13.64 9.41
CA SER A 4 -19.36 14.75 10.31
C SER A 4 -19.91 14.33 11.67
N GLN A 5 -20.23 13.03 11.84
CA GLN A 5 -20.71 12.46 13.10
C GLN A 5 -19.58 11.84 13.93
N VAL A 6 -18.42 11.57 13.31
CA VAL A 6 -17.23 11.07 14.00
C VAL A 6 -16.62 12.22 14.79
N ARG A 7 -16.46 12.04 16.10
CA ARG A 7 -15.75 12.99 16.98
C ARG A 7 -14.51 12.38 17.60
N LYS A 8 -14.59 11.09 17.95
CA LYS A 8 -13.53 10.39 18.68
C LYS A 8 -13.07 9.15 17.93
N ILE A 9 -11.77 9.07 17.70
CA ILE A 9 -11.10 7.98 16.98
C ILE A 9 -10.15 7.24 17.92
N VAL A 10 -10.25 5.92 17.96
CA VAL A 10 -9.30 5.04 18.66
C VAL A 10 -8.25 4.58 17.66
N VAL A 11 -6.97 4.75 17.97
CA VAL A 11 -5.86 4.16 17.22
C VAL A 11 -5.19 3.12 18.10
N VAL A 12 -5.20 1.86 17.67
CA VAL A 12 -4.62 0.75 18.44
C VAL A 12 -3.29 0.34 17.83
N GLY A 13 -2.22 0.41 18.62
CA GLY A 13 -0.84 0.29 18.18
C GLY A 13 -0.22 1.67 17.97
N ALA A 14 0.90 1.93 18.65
CA ALA A 14 1.63 3.20 18.62
C ALA A 14 3.02 3.06 17.95
N GLY A 15 3.18 2.00 17.14
CA GLY A 15 4.37 1.74 16.34
C GLY A 15 4.53 2.71 15.15
N THR A 16 5.29 2.29 14.13
CA THR A 16 5.65 3.13 12.97
C THR A 16 4.44 3.73 12.23
N MET A 17 3.37 2.95 12.04
CA MET A 17 2.16 3.46 11.37
C MET A 17 1.23 4.19 12.34
N GLY A 18 0.95 3.58 13.48
CA GLY A 18 -0.06 4.06 14.42
C GLY A 18 0.18 5.49 14.96
N HIS A 19 1.42 5.85 15.30
CA HIS A 19 1.70 7.23 15.75
C HIS A 19 1.43 8.27 14.64
N GLY A 20 1.76 7.94 13.39
CA GLY A 20 1.50 8.81 12.24
C GLY A 20 0.01 8.92 11.93
N ILE A 21 -0.73 7.82 12.03
CA ILE A 21 -2.20 7.80 11.88
C ILE A 21 -2.85 8.65 12.97
N ALA A 22 -2.44 8.50 14.23
CA ALA A 22 -2.94 9.30 15.34
C ALA A 22 -2.67 10.79 15.13
N GLN A 23 -1.48 11.16 14.67
CA GLN A 23 -1.15 12.55 14.31
C GLN A 23 -2.07 13.10 13.22
N VAL A 24 -2.31 12.35 12.14
CA VAL A 24 -3.20 12.76 11.04
C VAL A 24 -4.63 13.01 11.54
N CYS A 25 -5.14 12.10 12.38
CA CYS A 25 -6.47 12.24 12.98
C CYS A 25 -6.55 13.51 13.85
N ALA A 26 -5.59 13.71 14.74
CA ALA A 26 -5.59 14.84 15.66
C ALA A 26 -5.39 16.21 14.96
N MET A 27 -4.56 16.25 13.91
CA MET A 27 -4.39 17.43 13.06
C MET A 27 -5.68 17.79 12.30
N SER A 28 -6.52 16.80 12.00
CA SER A 28 -7.80 16.99 11.32
C SER A 28 -8.94 17.38 12.28
N GLY A 29 -8.64 17.54 13.57
CA GLY A 29 -9.58 18.04 14.57
C GLY A 29 -10.29 16.99 15.41
N TYR A 30 -9.99 15.69 15.20
CA TYR A 30 -10.60 14.61 15.97
C TYR A 30 -9.92 14.40 17.32
N ASP A 31 -10.69 14.03 18.34
CA ASP A 31 -10.14 13.53 19.59
C ASP A 31 -9.62 12.11 19.38
N VAL A 32 -8.40 11.83 19.83
CA VAL A 32 -7.71 10.57 19.54
C VAL A 32 -7.36 9.86 20.83
N VAL A 33 -7.76 8.60 20.96
CA VAL A 33 -7.22 7.69 21.98
C VAL A 33 -6.15 6.84 21.30
N LEU A 34 -4.90 6.96 21.75
CA LEU A 34 -3.79 6.15 21.26
C LEU A 34 -3.50 5.03 22.26
N ILE A 35 -3.75 3.79 21.86
CA ILE A 35 -3.63 2.62 22.73
C ILE A 35 -2.40 1.81 22.34
N ASP A 36 -1.59 1.41 23.33
CA ASP A 36 -0.56 0.38 23.16
C ASP A 36 -0.42 -0.44 24.45
N ILE A 37 0.33 -1.53 24.43
CA ILE A 37 0.47 -2.46 25.57
C ILE A 37 1.47 -1.99 26.63
N LYS A 38 2.26 -0.94 26.34
CA LYS A 38 3.36 -0.47 27.19
C LYS A 38 3.51 1.04 27.14
N GLN A 39 3.72 1.65 28.30
CA GLN A 39 3.88 3.10 28.44
C GLN A 39 5.11 3.60 27.65
N GLU A 40 6.20 2.84 27.63
CA GLU A 40 7.42 3.26 26.93
C GLU A 40 7.25 3.33 25.40
N ILE A 41 6.28 2.60 24.84
CA ILE A 41 5.95 2.66 23.41
C ILE A 41 5.14 3.94 23.14
N LEU A 42 4.18 4.26 24.00
CA LEU A 42 3.38 5.49 23.93
C LEU A 42 4.25 6.74 24.08
N ASP A 43 5.17 6.75 25.04
CA ASP A 43 6.07 7.89 25.26
C ASP A 43 6.90 8.17 23.99
N LYS A 44 7.50 7.13 23.40
CA LYS A 44 8.23 7.23 22.13
C LYS A 44 7.34 7.68 20.96
N ALA A 45 6.09 7.23 20.92
CA ALA A 45 5.13 7.65 19.90
C ALA A 45 4.81 9.14 20.04
N MET A 46 4.54 9.61 21.26
CA MET A 46 4.26 11.02 21.54
C MET A 46 5.47 11.92 21.25
N GLU A 47 6.69 11.47 21.54
CA GLU A 47 7.93 12.16 21.14
C GLU A 47 8.05 12.29 19.61
N ARG A 48 7.78 11.21 18.87
CA ARG A 48 7.82 11.22 17.40
C ARG A 48 6.75 12.14 16.79
N ILE A 49 5.54 12.13 17.35
CA ILE A 49 4.44 13.01 16.93
C ILE A 49 4.85 14.47 17.17
N LYS A 50 5.33 14.80 18.37
CA LYS A 50 5.80 16.16 18.69
C LYS A 50 6.91 16.60 17.74
N TRP A 51 7.93 15.77 17.54
CA TRP A 51 9.00 16.05 16.60
C TRP A 51 8.48 16.28 15.17
N SER A 52 7.53 15.47 14.71
CA SER A 52 6.94 15.64 13.37
C SER A 52 6.14 16.94 13.26
N LEU A 53 5.36 17.30 14.27
CA LEU A 53 4.61 18.55 14.31
C LEU A 53 5.54 19.77 14.31
N ASP A 54 6.63 19.73 15.08
CA ASP A 54 7.67 20.76 15.08
C ASP A 54 8.28 20.93 13.68
N LYS A 55 8.52 19.82 12.95
CA LYS A 55 8.98 19.87 11.55
C LYS A 55 7.96 20.52 10.62
N PHE A 56 6.67 20.30 10.84
CA PHE A 56 5.62 20.93 10.04
C PHE A 56 5.55 22.43 10.31
N VAL A 57 5.72 22.87 11.57
CA VAL A 57 5.83 24.28 11.96
C VAL A 57 7.07 24.93 11.35
N GLN A 58 8.25 24.30 11.49
CA GLN A 58 9.51 24.79 10.91
C GLN A 58 9.42 24.97 9.39
N LYS A 59 8.72 24.06 8.70
CA LYS A 59 8.47 24.13 7.26
C LYS A 59 7.28 25.02 6.89
N ARG A 60 6.68 25.74 7.85
CA ARG A 60 5.52 26.64 7.68
C ARG A 60 4.31 25.96 7.03
N ARG A 61 4.15 24.65 7.25
CA ARG A 61 2.98 23.88 6.78
C ARG A 61 1.78 24.04 7.69
N ILE A 62 2.03 24.24 8.98
CA ILE A 62 1.01 24.52 10.01
C ILE A 62 1.53 25.62 10.94
N ARG A 63 0.61 26.25 11.68
CA ARG A 63 0.94 27.23 12.71
C ARG A 63 1.26 26.54 14.05
N PRO A 64 2.09 27.14 14.93
CA PRO A 64 2.41 26.57 16.25
C PRO A 64 1.15 26.22 17.06
N GLU A 65 0.16 27.09 17.09
CA GLU A 65 -1.10 26.88 17.81
C GLU A 65 -1.90 25.66 17.31
N HIS A 66 -1.77 25.30 16.03
CA HIS A 66 -2.40 24.11 15.47
C HIS A 66 -1.64 22.83 15.81
N ALA A 67 -0.31 22.91 15.93
CA ALA A 67 0.51 21.80 16.41
C ALA A 67 0.20 21.47 17.88
N GLU A 68 0.13 22.49 18.73
CA GLU A 68 -0.23 22.34 20.15
C GLU A 68 -1.65 21.76 20.32
N ALA A 69 -2.62 22.28 19.55
CA ALA A 69 -3.99 21.77 19.57
C ALA A 69 -4.07 20.31 19.10
N ALA A 70 -3.32 19.92 18.07
CA ALA A 70 -3.25 18.53 17.62
C ALA A 70 -2.67 17.62 18.72
N LEU A 71 -1.59 18.02 19.37
CA LEU A 71 -0.97 17.23 20.44
C LEU A 71 -1.93 17.06 21.63
N ALA A 72 -2.67 18.12 22.00
CA ALA A 72 -3.62 18.11 23.10
C ALA A 72 -4.84 17.19 22.88
N ARG A 73 -5.19 16.89 21.62
CA ARG A 73 -6.27 15.95 21.28
C ARG A 73 -5.89 14.49 21.44
N ILE A 74 -4.61 14.17 21.61
CA ILE A 74 -4.15 12.78 21.70
C ILE A 74 -4.03 12.37 23.16
N LYS A 75 -4.84 11.40 23.55
CA LYS A 75 -4.83 10.77 24.88
C LYS A 75 -4.17 9.39 24.79
N PRO A 76 -2.87 9.24 25.14
CA PRO A 76 -2.23 7.94 25.20
C PRO A 76 -2.72 7.14 26.41
N THR A 77 -2.92 5.83 26.26
CA THR A 77 -3.31 4.93 27.34
C THR A 77 -2.88 3.49 27.09
N ILE A 78 -2.72 2.71 28.16
CA ILE A 78 -2.46 1.26 28.09
C ILE A 78 -3.71 0.42 28.35
N THR A 79 -4.87 1.04 28.56
CA THR A 79 -6.16 0.39 28.80
C THR A 79 -7.22 0.84 27.80
N TYR A 80 -8.21 -0.01 27.56
CA TYR A 80 -9.34 0.33 26.68
C TYR A 80 -10.50 0.90 27.51
N GLU A 81 -10.70 0.33 28.69
CA GLU A 81 -11.80 0.57 29.61
C GLU A 81 -11.77 2.02 30.12
N GLY A 82 -12.86 2.75 29.93
CA GLY A 82 -13.03 4.17 30.24
C GLY A 82 -12.54 5.12 29.12
N PHE A 83 -12.13 4.59 27.97
CA PHE A 83 -11.58 5.39 26.86
C PHE A 83 -12.27 5.15 25.52
N VAL A 84 -12.93 4.01 25.29
CA VAL A 84 -13.42 3.60 23.96
C VAL A 84 -14.95 3.52 23.87
N GLU A 85 -15.65 3.60 25.00
CA GLU A 85 -17.10 3.38 25.13
C GLU A 85 -17.96 4.50 24.51
N ASP A 86 -17.35 5.63 24.17
CA ASP A 86 -17.96 6.78 23.49
C ASP A 86 -17.29 7.07 22.14
N ALA A 87 -16.44 6.17 21.66
CA ALA A 87 -15.73 6.34 20.39
C ALA A 87 -16.58 5.93 19.19
N ASP A 88 -16.35 6.59 18.05
CA ASP A 88 -17.14 6.40 16.83
C ASP A 88 -16.41 5.52 15.80
N PHE A 89 -15.08 5.46 15.90
CA PHE A 89 -14.23 4.83 14.90
C PHE A 89 -12.97 4.25 15.54
N ALA A 90 -12.52 3.09 15.06
CA ALA A 90 -11.22 2.52 15.43
C ALA A 90 -10.35 2.25 14.21
N ILE A 91 -9.05 2.52 14.33
CA ILE A 91 -8.02 2.22 13.34
C ILE A 91 -6.95 1.36 14.02
N GLU A 92 -6.95 0.07 13.72
CA GLU A 92 -5.99 -0.90 14.23
C GLU A 92 -4.72 -0.91 13.38
N ALA A 93 -3.57 -0.72 14.02
CA ALA A 93 -2.23 -0.70 13.43
C ALA A 93 -1.20 -1.41 14.34
N VAL A 94 -1.61 -2.51 14.96
CA VAL A 94 -0.75 -3.43 15.72
C VAL A 94 0.04 -4.35 14.79
N VAL A 95 0.85 -5.23 15.38
CA VAL A 95 1.67 -6.20 14.66
C VAL A 95 0.88 -7.01 13.63
N GLU A 96 1.52 -7.32 12.51
CA GLU A 96 0.89 -7.95 11.35
C GLU A 96 0.68 -9.46 11.55
N ARG A 97 -0.19 -9.80 12.50
CA ARG A 97 -0.52 -11.17 12.91
C ARG A 97 -2.02 -11.33 13.12
N MET A 98 -2.63 -12.27 12.38
CA MET A 98 -4.08 -12.48 12.38
C MET A 98 -4.63 -12.81 13.77
N ASP A 99 -3.96 -13.66 14.53
CA ASP A 99 -4.38 -14.04 15.89
C ASP A 99 -4.42 -12.85 16.85
N ILE A 100 -3.42 -11.96 16.77
CA ILE A 100 -3.35 -10.75 17.59
C ILE A 100 -4.42 -9.74 17.16
N LYS A 101 -4.59 -9.52 15.86
CA LYS A 101 -5.60 -8.58 15.36
C LYS A 101 -7.01 -9.04 15.71
N LYS A 102 -7.33 -10.34 15.64
CA LYS A 102 -8.63 -10.86 16.09
C LYS A 102 -8.89 -10.55 17.57
N ILE A 103 -7.90 -10.70 18.45
CA ILE A 103 -8.03 -10.34 19.87
C ILE A 103 -8.36 -8.84 20.02
N VAL A 104 -7.68 -7.97 19.28
CA VAL A 104 -7.95 -6.52 19.29
C VAL A 104 -9.36 -6.23 18.79
N PHE A 105 -9.76 -6.80 17.66
CA PHE A 105 -11.08 -6.59 17.06
C PHE A 105 -12.21 -7.07 17.96
N SER A 106 -12.09 -8.27 18.56
CA SER A 106 -13.08 -8.75 19.52
C SER A 106 -13.16 -7.86 20.78
N LYS A 107 -12.02 -7.32 21.24
CA LYS A 107 -12.01 -6.38 22.38
C LYS A 107 -12.69 -5.05 22.05
N LEU A 108 -12.39 -4.48 20.89
CA LEU A 108 -13.03 -3.25 20.41
C LEU A 108 -14.54 -3.46 20.18
N ASP A 109 -14.93 -4.58 19.57
CA ASP A 109 -16.34 -4.94 19.32
C ASP A 109 -17.16 -5.01 20.62
N ASN A 110 -16.59 -5.56 21.68
CA ASN A 110 -17.27 -5.68 22.97
C ASN A 110 -17.39 -4.36 23.75
N LEU A 111 -16.44 -3.43 23.57
CA LEU A 111 -16.35 -2.21 24.39
C LEU A 111 -16.88 -0.97 23.67
N MET A 112 -16.78 -0.90 22.35
CA MET A 112 -17.23 0.26 21.59
C MET A 112 -18.74 0.20 21.30
N PRO A 113 -19.42 1.35 21.21
CA PRO A 113 -20.85 1.43 20.87
C PRO A 113 -21.20 0.67 19.59
N GLU A 114 -22.42 0.12 19.49
CA GLU A 114 -22.88 -0.63 18.31
C GLU A 114 -22.73 0.14 16.99
N HIS A 115 -22.78 1.48 17.02
CA HIS A 115 -22.63 2.31 15.83
C HIS A 115 -21.19 2.39 15.31
N ALA A 116 -20.19 2.07 16.14
CA ALA A 116 -18.79 2.30 15.82
C ALA A 116 -18.29 1.39 14.69
N ILE A 117 -17.46 1.96 13.83
CA ILE A 117 -16.81 1.26 12.72
C ILE A 117 -15.39 0.88 13.14
N LEU A 118 -15.00 -0.37 12.86
CA LEU A 118 -13.67 -0.88 13.17
C LEU A 118 -12.89 -1.08 11.88
N THR A 119 -11.70 -0.50 11.79
CA THR A 119 -10.85 -0.63 10.61
C THR A 119 -9.47 -1.17 10.94
N SER A 120 -8.86 -1.86 9.98
CA SER A 120 -7.46 -2.29 10.07
C SER A 120 -6.60 -1.59 9.03
N ASN A 121 -5.40 -1.17 9.45
CA ASN A 121 -4.31 -0.72 8.61
C ASN A 121 -3.44 -1.88 8.08
N THR A 122 -3.90 -3.14 8.19
CA THR A 122 -3.19 -4.28 7.61
C THR A 122 -2.87 -4.03 6.12
N SER A 123 -1.75 -4.56 5.66
CA SER A 123 -1.30 -4.46 4.26
C SER A 123 -1.53 -5.76 3.47
N SER A 124 -1.88 -6.86 4.15
CA SER A 124 -1.95 -8.20 3.53
C SER A 124 -2.93 -9.19 4.18
N LEU A 125 -3.44 -8.93 5.38
CA LEU A 125 -4.36 -9.82 6.07
C LEU A 125 -5.81 -9.59 5.61
N SER A 126 -6.64 -10.64 5.70
CA SER A 126 -8.03 -10.59 5.25
C SER A 126 -8.88 -9.75 6.18
N ILE A 127 -9.53 -8.74 5.62
CA ILE A 127 -10.53 -7.93 6.31
C ILE A 127 -11.78 -8.75 6.62
N THR A 128 -12.17 -9.65 5.73
CA THR A 128 -13.29 -10.57 5.92
C THR A 128 -13.09 -11.46 7.14
N GLU A 129 -11.89 -12.02 7.30
CA GLU A 129 -11.54 -12.85 8.45
C GLU A 129 -11.52 -12.06 9.78
N LEU A 130 -11.08 -10.80 9.74
CA LEU A 130 -11.15 -9.90 10.90
C LEU A 130 -12.61 -9.53 11.25
N GLY A 131 -13.43 -9.23 10.24
CA GLY A 131 -14.85 -8.93 10.40
C GLY A 131 -15.59 -10.05 11.12
N ARG A 132 -15.36 -11.30 10.68
CA ARG A 132 -15.95 -12.51 11.27
C ARG A 132 -15.49 -12.84 12.69
N ALA A 133 -14.47 -12.15 13.21
CA ALA A 133 -14.07 -12.23 14.62
C ALA A 133 -14.85 -11.26 15.53
N THR A 134 -15.82 -10.54 14.97
CA THR A 134 -16.69 -9.56 15.67
C THR A 134 -18.16 -9.93 15.49
N ASN A 135 -19.03 -9.32 16.29
CA ASN A 135 -20.49 -9.39 16.14
C ASN A 135 -21.05 -8.31 15.19
N ARG A 136 -20.18 -7.53 14.53
CA ARG A 136 -20.52 -6.45 13.59
C ARG A 136 -19.72 -6.51 12.28
N PRO A 137 -19.64 -7.67 11.61
CA PRO A 137 -18.81 -7.81 10.41
C PRO A 137 -19.17 -6.80 9.30
N ASP A 138 -20.41 -6.33 9.26
CA ASP A 138 -20.89 -5.27 8.37
C ASP A 138 -20.25 -3.89 8.60
N LYS A 139 -19.70 -3.66 9.81
CA LYS A 139 -19.00 -2.43 10.24
C LYS A 139 -17.50 -2.60 10.38
N VAL A 140 -16.94 -3.64 9.76
CA VAL A 140 -15.50 -3.86 9.68
C VAL A 140 -15.01 -3.60 8.26
N ALA A 141 -13.96 -2.80 8.09
CA ALA A 141 -13.35 -2.50 6.79
C ALA A 141 -11.82 -2.38 6.87
N GLY A 142 -11.13 -2.41 5.74
CA GLY A 142 -9.72 -2.01 5.69
C GLY A 142 -9.60 -0.50 5.48
N MET A 143 -8.63 0.12 6.15
CA MET A 143 -8.24 1.52 5.97
C MET A 143 -6.71 1.60 5.96
N HIS A 144 -6.12 1.22 4.83
CA HIS A 144 -4.68 1.01 4.68
C HIS A 144 -3.99 2.32 4.28
N PHE A 145 -3.22 2.87 5.22
CA PHE A 145 -2.37 4.05 5.04
C PHE A 145 -0.98 3.66 4.54
N PHE A 146 -0.32 4.60 3.86
CA PHE A 146 1.03 4.41 3.33
C PHE A 146 2.07 5.14 4.17
N ASN A 147 3.24 4.53 4.36
CA ASN A 147 4.31 5.07 5.20
C ASN A 147 5.10 6.19 4.47
N PRO A 148 5.34 7.35 5.12
CA PRO A 148 4.78 7.82 6.41
C PRO A 148 3.34 8.37 6.28
N PRO A 149 2.40 7.98 7.17
CA PRO A 149 0.98 8.34 7.03
C PRO A 149 0.72 9.84 6.94
N GLN A 150 1.49 10.68 7.62
CA GLN A 150 1.35 12.13 7.64
C GLN A 150 1.85 12.83 6.36
N LEU A 151 2.56 12.13 5.49
CA LEU A 151 3.05 12.67 4.22
C LEU A 151 2.32 12.06 3.02
N MET A 152 2.04 10.76 3.07
CA MET A 152 1.39 10.04 1.98
C MET A 152 -0.08 10.46 1.86
N GLN A 153 -0.53 10.64 0.62
CA GLN A 153 -1.89 11.11 0.31
C GLN A 153 -2.89 9.97 0.18
N LEU A 154 -2.44 8.78 -0.20
CA LEU A 154 -3.29 7.63 -0.48
C LEU A 154 -3.78 6.96 0.81
N VAL A 155 -5.03 6.50 0.77
CA VAL A 155 -5.57 5.44 1.64
C VAL A 155 -6.28 4.43 0.75
N GLU A 156 -5.98 3.14 0.88
CA GLU A 156 -6.83 2.11 0.31
C GLU A 156 -7.95 1.80 1.31
N VAL A 157 -9.20 1.83 0.85
CA VAL A 157 -10.37 1.37 1.61
C VAL A 157 -10.77 0.00 1.07
N ILE A 158 -10.74 -1.02 1.93
CA ILE A 158 -10.93 -2.41 1.53
C ILE A 158 -12.29 -2.89 2.02
N LYS A 159 -13.13 -3.33 1.09
CA LYS A 159 -14.42 -3.95 1.36
C LYS A 159 -14.22 -5.45 1.61
N GLY A 160 -14.45 -5.90 2.84
CA GLY A 160 -14.60 -7.31 3.17
C GLY A 160 -15.91 -7.88 2.60
N GLU A 161 -16.02 -9.21 2.55
CA GLU A 161 -17.22 -9.88 2.01
C GLU A 161 -18.51 -9.46 2.73
N ASP A 162 -18.42 -9.31 4.05
CA ASP A 162 -19.54 -8.97 4.91
C ASP A 162 -19.71 -7.45 5.12
N THR A 163 -18.74 -6.62 4.68
CA THR A 163 -18.73 -5.17 4.89
C THR A 163 -19.87 -4.48 4.13
N SER A 164 -20.66 -3.67 4.84
CA SER A 164 -21.75 -2.88 4.25
C SER A 164 -21.24 -1.73 3.37
N ASP A 165 -22.02 -1.36 2.35
CA ASP A 165 -21.72 -0.20 1.50
C ASP A 165 -21.75 1.11 2.30
N GLU A 166 -22.60 1.18 3.32
CA GLU A 166 -22.66 2.30 4.27
C GLU A 166 -21.34 2.45 5.04
N THR A 167 -20.73 1.34 5.46
CA THR A 167 -19.44 1.35 6.15
C THR A 167 -18.31 1.75 5.21
N VAL A 168 -18.29 1.21 3.99
CA VAL A 168 -17.32 1.63 2.96
C VAL A 168 -17.41 3.14 2.74
N GLN A 169 -18.62 3.68 2.55
CA GLN A 169 -18.80 5.11 2.33
C GLN A 169 -18.36 5.95 3.54
N ALA A 170 -18.67 5.52 4.76
CA ALA A 170 -18.22 6.20 5.98
C ALA A 170 -16.68 6.24 6.10
N VAL A 171 -16.00 5.13 5.77
CA VAL A 171 -14.52 5.06 5.78
C VAL A 171 -13.94 5.95 4.69
N MET A 172 -14.52 5.95 3.49
CA MET A 172 -14.12 6.83 2.38
C MET A 172 -14.29 8.31 2.76
N GLU A 173 -15.41 8.68 3.38
CA GLU A 173 -15.64 10.04 3.85
C GLU A 173 -14.65 10.45 4.95
N LEU A 174 -14.39 9.57 5.92
CA LEU A 174 -13.41 9.84 6.97
C LEU A 174 -12.02 10.04 6.37
N ALA A 175 -11.58 9.18 5.46
CA ALA A 175 -10.29 9.33 4.77
C ALA A 175 -10.19 10.71 4.07
N ARG A 176 -11.24 11.15 3.38
CA ARG A 176 -11.28 12.51 2.77
C ARG A 176 -11.21 13.61 3.82
N ALA A 177 -11.93 13.48 4.93
CA ALA A 177 -11.90 14.43 6.04
C ALA A 177 -10.51 14.52 6.70
N LEU A 178 -9.74 13.43 6.69
CA LEU A 178 -8.33 13.38 7.10
C LEU A 178 -7.35 14.00 6.07
N GLY A 179 -7.87 14.61 5.00
CA GLY A 179 -7.06 15.17 3.92
C GLY A 179 -6.39 14.11 3.05
N LYS A 180 -6.95 12.89 2.99
CA LYS A 180 -6.47 11.80 2.14
C LYS A 180 -7.28 11.68 0.86
N THR A 181 -6.70 11.01 -0.12
CA THR A 181 -7.37 10.55 -1.34
C THR A 181 -7.63 9.05 -1.19
N PRO A 182 -8.86 8.64 -0.83
CA PRO A 182 -9.15 7.23 -0.72
C PRO A 182 -9.47 6.61 -2.08
N VAL A 183 -9.04 5.37 -2.27
CA VAL A 183 -9.40 4.50 -3.40
C VAL A 183 -10.12 3.26 -2.88
N LEU A 184 -11.09 2.73 -3.63
CA LEU A 184 -11.85 1.57 -3.20
C LEU A 184 -11.26 0.27 -3.77
N CYS A 185 -10.83 -0.61 -2.87
CA CYS A 185 -10.62 -2.02 -3.15
C CYS A 185 -11.93 -2.77 -2.85
N ARG A 186 -12.70 -3.07 -3.90
CA ARG A 186 -14.06 -3.65 -3.84
C ARG A 186 -14.11 -5.05 -3.25
N LYS A 187 -12.97 -5.73 -3.26
CA LYS A 187 -12.81 -7.10 -2.78
C LYS A 187 -11.61 -7.20 -1.86
N ASP A 188 -11.75 -8.00 -0.83
CA ASP A 188 -10.68 -8.38 0.08
C ASP A 188 -9.74 -9.40 -0.57
N VAL A 189 -8.76 -8.89 -1.31
CA VAL A 189 -7.72 -9.67 -1.99
C VAL A 189 -6.35 -9.38 -1.41
N ARG A 190 -5.41 -10.32 -1.51
CA ARG A 190 -4.06 -10.15 -0.95
C ARG A 190 -3.26 -9.11 -1.74
N GLY A 191 -2.68 -8.16 -1.01
CA GLY A 191 -1.95 -7.03 -1.59
C GLY A 191 -2.81 -5.90 -2.15
N PHE A 192 -4.14 -5.98 -2.01
CA PHE A 192 -5.10 -4.95 -2.40
C PHE A 192 -4.86 -4.41 -3.82
N ILE A 193 -4.53 -3.13 -3.99
CA ILE A 193 -4.25 -2.52 -5.30
C ILE A 193 -2.74 -2.28 -5.44
N VAL A 194 -2.14 -1.48 -4.55
CA VAL A 194 -0.75 -1.01 -4.72
C VAL A 194 0.25 -2.15 -4.64
N ASN A 195 0.21 -2.95 -3.56
CA ASN A 195 1.16 -4.06 -3.41
C ASN A 195 0.93 -5.11 -4.48
N ARG A 196 -0.32 -5.34 -4.87
CA ARG A 196 -0.67 -6.28 -5.93
C ARG A 196 -0.02 -5.90 -7.26
N VAL A 197 -0.06 -4.63 -7.69
CA VAL A 197 0.60 -4.17 -8.92
C VAL A 197 2.13 -4.06 -8.76
N LEU A 198 2.62 -3.61 -7.61
CA LEU A 198 4.05 -3.36 -7.40
C LEU A 198 4.87 -4.66 -7.36
N MET A 199 4.37 -5.69 -6.67
CA MET A 199 5.14 -6.92 -6.41
C MET A 199 5.58 -7.64 -7.69
N PRO A 200 4.74 -7.86 -8.72
CA PRO A 200 5.17 -8.45 -9.98
C PRO A 200 6.27 -7.65 -10.69
N VAL A 201 6.26 -6.31 -10.60
CA VAL A 201 7.31 -5.47 -11.20
C VAL A 201 8.64 -5.67 -10.50
N LEU A 202 8.65 -5.79 -9.16
CA LEU A 202 9.85 -6.12 -8.40
C LEU A 202 10.34 -7.53 -8.74
N LEU A 203 9.43 -8.52 -8.74
CA LEU A 203 9.75 -9.91 -9.03
C LEU A 203 10.33 -10.11 -10.44
N ASP A 204 9.81 -9.41 -11.45
CA ASP A 204 10.34 -9.43 -12.82
C ASP A 204 11.82 -9.03 -12.87
N ALA A 205 12.18 -7.91 -12.22
CA ALA A 205 13.55 -7.45 -12.14
C ALA A 205 14.44 -8.40 -11.33
N PHE A 206 13.93 -8.95 -10.22
CA PHE A 206 14.67 -9.90 -9.39
C PHE A 206 15.00 -11.18 -10.16
N TRP A 207 14.04 -11.71 -10.91
CA TRP A 207 14.25 -12.88 -11.76
C TRP A 207 15.24 -12.59 -12.90
N ALA A 208 15.17 -11.41 -13.52
CA ALA A 208 16.13 -11.01 -14.56
C ALA A 208 17.56 -10.91 -14.01
N LEU A 209 17.73 -10.33 -12.82
CA LEU A 209 19.02 -10.28 -12.13
C LEU A 209 19.51 -11.67 -11.72
N HIS A 210 18.62 -12.49 -11.15
CA HIS A 210 18.95 -13.85 -10.71
C HIS A 210 19.42 -14.75 -11.86
N LYS A 211 18.85 -14.57 -13.06
CA LYS A 211 19.28 -15.28 -14.28
C LYS A 211 20.53 -14.69 -14.94
N GLY A 212 21.09 -13.60 -14.39
CA GLY A 212 22.27 -12.93 -14.93
C GLY A 212 22.04 -12.21 -16.24
N GLU A 213 20.78 -11.84 -16.56
CA GLU A 213 20.43 -11.16 -17.81
C GLU A 213 20.74 -9.66 -17.76
N VAL A 214 20.73 -9.09 -16.56
CA VAL A 214 20.89 -7.66 -16.32
C VAL A 214 21.69 -7.41 -15.04
N ASP A 215 22.20 -6.19 -14.93
CA ASP A 215 22.77 -5.65 -13.70
C ASP A 215 21.77 -4.74 -12.98
N LYS A 216 21.79 -4.74 -11.65
CA LYS A 216 20.82 -3.99 -10.84
C LYS A 216 20.91 -2.48 -11.10
N GLU A 217 22.10 -1.94 -11.29
CA GLU A 217 22.32 -0.52 -11.60
C GLU A 217 21.73 -0.12 -12.94
N GLY A 218 21.75 -1.01 -13.95
CA GLY A 218 21.15 -0.74 -15.27
C GLY A 218 19.63 -0.72 -15.24
N VAL A 219 19.03 -1.64 -14.47
CA VAL A 219 17.58 -1.64 -14.19
C VAL A 219 17.19 -0.36 -13.46
N ASP A 220 17.88 -0.02 -12.38
CA ASP A 220 17.58 1.15 -11.58
C ASP A 220 17.76 2.45 -12.36
N ALA A 221 18.82 2.56 -13.16
CA ALA A 221 19.07 3.73 -14.00
C ALA A 221 17.94 3.93 -15.01
N SER A 222 17.55 2.87 -15.73
CA SER A 222 16.49 2.94 -16.75
C SER A 222 15.13 3.24 -16.12
N MET A 223 14.78 2.59 -15.01
CA MET A 223 13.49 2.84 -14.35
C MET A 223 13.41 4.25 -13.76
N LYS A 224 14.50 4.75 -13.19
CA LYS A 224 14.54 6.08 -12.57
C LYS A 224 14.58 7.21 -13.60
N TYR A 225 15.50 7.14 -14.55
CA TYR A 225 15.80 8.27 -15.43
C TYR A 225 15.06 8.24 -16.76
N ASP A 226 14.72 7.05 -17.29
CA ASP A 226 13.94 6.92 -18.54
C ASP A 226 12.44 6.71 -18.24
N ALA A 227 12.10 5.72 -17.41
CA ALA A 227 10.69 5.48 -17.07
C ALA A 227 10.10 6.53 -16.11
N GLY A 228 10.95 7.33 -15.46
CA GLY A 228 10.57 8.46 -14.60
C GLY A 228 10.12 8.06 -13.19
N PHE A 229 10.52 6.89 -12.70
CA PHE A 229 10.18 6.43 -11.35
C PHE A 229 11.00 7.22 -10.31
N PRO A 230 10.46 7.49 -9.10
CA PRO A 230 11.17 8.25 -8.07
C PRO A 230 12.42 7.53 -7.53
N MET A 231 12.43 6.20 -7.60
CA MET A 231 13.54 5.32 -7.25
C MET A 231 13.64 4.19 -8.28
N GLY A 232 14.85 3.65 -8.44
CA GLY A 232 15.03 2.38 -9.13
C GLY A 232 14.34 1.23 -8.40
N ILE A 233 14.20 0.08 -9.08
CA ILE A 233 13.50 -1.10 -8.53
C ILE A 233 14.26 -1.67 -7.32
N PHE A 234 15.58 -1.86 -7.44
CA PHE A 234 16.42 -2.42 -6.38
C PHE A 234 16.67 -1.40 -5.26
N GLU A 235 16.85 -0.12 -5.61
CA GLU A 235 16.90 1.01 -4.67
C GLU A 235 15.63 1.07 -3.82
N LEU A 236 14.45 0.93 -4.45
CA LEU A 236 13.17 0.89 -3.75
C LEU A 236 13.05 -0.37 -2.86
N ALA A 237 13.49 -1.53 -3.36
CA ALA A 237 13.42 -2.78 -2.61
C ALA A 237 14.22 -2.70 -1.30
N ASP A 238 15.43 -2.15 -1.36
CA ASP A 238 16.26 -1.92 -0.18
C ASP A 238 15.67 -0.84 0.75
N TYR A 239 14.98 0.16 0.20
CA TYR A 239 14.32 1.20 0.99
C TYR A 239 13.10 0.66 1.76
N ILE A 240 12.29 -0.19 1.13
CA ILE A 240 11.17 -0.89 1.76
C ILE A 240 11.69 -1.86 2.84
N GLY A 241 12.73 -2.61 2.50
CA GLY A 241 13.31 -3.65 3.33
C GLY A 241 13.01 -5.04 2.79
N LEU A 242 14.06 -5.85 2.62
CA LEU A 242 13.97 -7.14 1.93
C LEU A 242 13.23 -8.21 2.73
N ASP A 243 13.22 -8.13 4.05
CA ASP A 243 12.38 -8.96 4.92
C ASP A 243 10.89 -8.67 4.72
N VAL A 244 10.50 -7.41 4.58
CA VAL A 244 9.11 -7.04 4.29
C VAL A 244 8.68 -7.57 2.93
N ILE A 245 9.53 -7.39 1.91
CA ILE A 245 9.30 -7.92 0.55
C ILE A 245 9.18 -9.44 0.57
N TYR A 246 10.03 -10.13 1.35
CA TYR A 246 9.98 -11.58 1.49
C TYR A 246 8.65 -12.04 2.13
N GLU A 247 8.24 -11.42 3.22
CA GLU A 247 6.97 -11.76 3.89
C GLU A 247 5.76 -11.48 2.99
N VAL A 248 5.70 -10.32 2.34
CA VAL A 248 4.64 -10.00 1.36
C VAL A 248 4.68 -10.99 0.19
N GLY A 249 5.86 -11.33 -0.32
CA GLY A 249 6.05 -12.29 -1.40
C GLY A 249 5.44 -13.66 -1.09
N LYS A 250 5.60 -14.17 0.14
CA LYS A 250 4.95 -15.42 0.58
C LYS A 250 3.43 -15.32 0.56
N VAL A 251 2.86 -14.22 1.07
CA VAL A 251 1.41 -14.01 1.07
C VAL A 251 0.86 -13.91 -0.35
N MET A 252 1.58 -13.23 -1.25
CA MET A 252 1.20 -13.14 -2.66
C MET A 252 1.29 -14.50 -3.35
N HIS A 253 2.33 -15.30 -3.08
CA HIS A 253 2.47 -16.64 -3.63
C HIS A 253 1.37 -17.59 -3.14
N GLU A 254 1.02 -17.54 -1.86
CA GLU A 254 -0.10 -18.32 -1.31
C GLU A 254 -1.42 -17.98 -2.02
N ALA A 255 -1.64 -16.71 -2.34
CA ALA A 255 -2.88 -16.25 -2.98
C ALA A 255 -2.92 -16.48 -4.50
N TYR A 256 -1.79 -16.36 -5.19
CA TYR A 256 -1.74 -16.29 -6.66
C TYR A 256 -0.88 -17.38 -7.31
N GLY A 257 -0.25 -18.25 -6.52
CA GLY A 257 0.57 -19.36 -6.97
C GLY A 257 1.74 -18.90 -7.84
N ALA A 258 1.95 -19.62 -8.95
CA ALA A 258 3.07 -19.41 -9.87
C ALA A 258 3.16 -17.99 -10.48
N ARG A 259 2.06 -17.21 -10.49
CA ARG A 259 2.09 -15.80 -10.92
C ARG A 259 2.88 -14.89 -9.99
N ALA A 260 3.02 -15.30 -8.73
CA ALA A 260 3.75 -14.58 -7.69
C ALA A 260 4.91 -15.42 -7.13
N GLU A 261 5.51 -16.28 -7.98
CA GLU A 261 6.64 -17.13 -7.59
C GLU A 261 7.80 -16.29 -7.02
N PRO A 262 8.18 -16.48 -5.73
CA PRO A 262 9.25 -15.72 -5.11
C PRO A 262 10.61 -15.99 -5.78
N CYS A 263 11.41 -14.94 -5.95
CA CYS A 263 12.80 -15.11 -6.40
C CYS A 263 13.69 -15.55 -5.22
N PRO A 264 14.44 -16.67 -5.32
CA PRO A 264 15.27 -17.20 -4.22
C PRO A 264 16.28 -16.20 -3.65
N MET A 265 16.79 -15.30 -4.49
CA MET A 265 17.75 -14.27 -4.10
C MET A 265 17.28 -13.40 -2.92
N VAL A 266 15.97 -13.13 -2.82
CA VAL A 266 15.44 -12.32 -1.72
C VAL A 266 15.57 -13.07 -0.39
N GLU A 267 15.26 -14.36 -0.37
CA GLU A 267 15.42 -15.21 0.82
C GLU A 267 16.90 -15.32 1.24
N GLU A 268 17.81 -15.45 0.28
CA GLU A 268 19.26 -15.49 0.53
C GLU A 268 19.76 -14.21 1.20
N LEU A 269 19.34 -13.04 0.73
CA LEU A 269 19.69 -11.73 1.32
C LEU A 269 19.13 -11.58 2.73
N VAL A 270 17.88 -12.00 2.95
CA VAL A 270 17.24 -11.98 4.28
C VAL A 270 17.98 -12.89 5.26
N LYS A 271 18.31 -14.12 4.86
CA LYS A 271 19.09 -15.06 5.69
C LYS A 271 20.49 -14.52 6.02
N ALA A 272 21.07 -13.73 5.11
CA ALA A 272 22.35 -13.06 5.33
C ALA A 272 22.26 -11.79 6.18
N GLY A 273 21.07 -11.40 6.67
CA GLY A 273 20.86 -10.17 7.44
C GLY A 273 21.01 -8.88 6.61
N LYS A 274 21.01 -9.00 5.27
CA LYS A 274 21.08 -7.87 4.34
C LYS A 274 19.67 -7.43 3.99
N LEU A 275 19.09 -6.60 4.85
CA LEU A 275 17.69 -6.17 4.79
C LEU A 275 17.49 -4.82 4.08
N GLY A 276 18.50 -4.28 3.41
CA GLY A 276 18.46 -2.98 2.74
C GLY A 276 18.93 -1.82 3.63
N GLN A 277 18.30 -0.65 3.49
CA GLN A 277 18.73 0.58 4.16
C GLN A 277 18.84 0.42 5.68
N LYS A 278 17.88 -0.28 6.30
CA LYS A 278 17.79 -0.41 7.76
C LYS A 278 18.90 -1.26 8.39
N SER A 279 19.54 -2.13 7.62
CA SER A 279 20.70 -2.93 8.04
C SER A 279 22.01 -2.42 7.45
N GLY A 280 21.99 -1.32 6.69
CA GLY A 280 23.17 -0.77 6.02
C GLY A 280 23.61 -1.54 4.76
N ALA A 281 22.90 -2.59 4.36
CA ALA A 281 23.21 -3.39 3.17
C ALA A 281 22.01 -4.23 2.71
N GLY A 282 21.83 -4.36 1.40
CA GLY A 282 20.83 -5.17 0.71
C GLY A 282 21.34 -5.55 -0.69
N PHE A 283 20.60 -5.15 -1.73
CA PHE A 283 21.12 -5.13 -3.10
C PHE A 283 22.29 -4.13 -3.25
N TYR A 284 22.23 -3.01 -2.53
CA TYR A 284 23.27 -2.00 -2.45
C TYR A 284 23.95 -1.96 -1.07
N ASP A 285 25.12 -1.34 -1.02
CA ASP A 285 25.74 -0.89 0.23
C ASP A 285 25.14 0.47 0.63
N TRP A 286 24.59 0.54 1.85
CA TRP A 286 23.97 1.74 2.42
C TRP A 286 24.80 2.35 3.56
N SER A 287 26.00 1.83 3.83
CA SER A 287 26.89 2.31 4.89
C SER A 287 27.28 3.79 4.72
N ALA A 288 27.37 4.26 3.47
CA ALA A 288 27.63 5.66 3.12
C ALA A 288 26.36 6.48 2.83
N GLY A 289 25.17 5.94 3.13
CA GLY A 289 23.88 6.56 2.83
C GLY A 289 23.24 6.03 1.54
N ARG A 290 22.39 6.85 0.92
CA ARG A 290 21.59 6.46 -0.26
C ARG A 290 22.51 6.18 -1.46
N PRO A 291 22.37 5.03 -2.16
CA PRO A 291 23.23 4.68 -3.29
C PRO A 291 23.06 5.66 -4.45
N ARG A 292 24.15 5.91 -5.17
CA ARG A 292 24.15 6.71 -6.40
C ARG A 292 23.88 5.80 -7.60
N ILE A 293 22.74 6.00 -8.25
CA ILE A 293 22.39 5.27 -9.47
C ILE A 293 23.09 5.91 -10.69
N PRO A 294 23.94 5.18 -11.44
CA PRO A 294 24.71 5.72 -12.56
C PRO A 294 23.80 6.06 -13.75
N PHE A 295 23.85 7.30 -14.22
CA PHE A 295 23.00 7.76 -15.34
C PHE A 295 23.45 7.15 -16.68
N GLU A 296 24.73 6.84 -16.82
CA GLU A 296 25.33 6.24 -18.01
C GLU A 296 24.81 4.83 -18.32
N LYS A 297 24.17 4.15 -17.36
CA LYS A 297 23.56 2.81 -17.55
C LYS A 297 22.10 2.86 -18.02
N VAL A 298 21.56 4.04 -18.33
CA VAL A 298 20.21 4.16 -18.89
C VAL A 298 20.12 3.42 -20.23
N GLY A 299 19.07 2.63 -20.41
CA GLY A 299 18.82 1.83 -21.61
C GLY A 299 19.34 0.39 -21.51
N GLU A 300 20.02 0.03 -20.43
CA GLU A 300 20.39 -1.36 -20.14
C GLU A 300 19.19 -2.23 -19.70
N TRP A 301 18.04 -1.62 -19.45
CA TRP A 301 16.78 -2.31 -19.14
C TRP A 301 15.63 -1.80 -19.99
N ASP A 302 14.81 -2.74 -20.45
CA ASP A 302 13.59 -2.47 -21.21
C ASP A 302 12.47 -1.99 -20.27
N THR A 303 12.23 -0.68 -20.24
CA THR A 303 11.18 -0.09 -19.39
C THR A 303 9.78 -0.49 -19.83
N GLU A 304 9.55 -0.82 -21.12
CA GLU A 304 8.26 -1.30 -21.61
C GLU A 304 7.93 -2.70 -21.09
N ARG A 305 8.93 -3.54 -20.82
CA ARG A 305 8.75 -4.82 -20.12
C ARG A 305 8.15 -4.62 -18.73
N SER A 306 8.75 -3.77 -17.90
CA SER A 306 8.24 -3.50 -16.55
C SER A 306 6.84 -2.90 -16.57
N TRP A 307 6.58 -1.96 -17.50
CA TRP A 307 5.24 -1.44 -17.69
C TRP A 307 4.24 -2.52 -18.13
N SER A 308 4.63 -3.42 -19.04
CA SER A 308 3.75 -4.50 -19.48
C SER A 308 3.37 -5.44 -18.33
N VAL A 309 4.30 -5.75 -17.42
CA VAL A 309 4.02 -6.51 -16.19
C VAL A 309 3.05 -5.76 -15.27
N ALA A 310 3.28 -4.47 -15.02
CA ALA A 310 2.39 -3.66 -14.20
C ALA A 310 0.97 -3.57 -14.79
N ILE A 311 0.88 -3.38 -16.11
CA ILE A 311 -0.38 -3.32 -16.86
C ILE A 311 -1.10 -4.66 -16.81
N ASN A 312 -0.37 -5.77 -16.91
CA ASN A 312 -0.96 -7.10 -16.83
C ASN A 312 -1.66 -7.30 -15.47
N GLU A 313 -1.01 -6.91 -14.37
CA GLU A 313 -1.60 -7.04 -13.05
C GLU A 313 -2.75 -6.04 -12.81
N ALA A 314 -2.64 -4.82 -13.34
CA ALA A 314 -3.76 -3.88 -13.37
C ALA A 314 -4.97 -4.44 -14.15
N ALA A 315 -4.73 -5.15 -15.25
CA ALA A 315 -5.78 -5.83 -16.00
C ALA A 315 -6.44 -6.94 -15.17
N TRP A 316 -5.67 -7.70 -14.38
CA TRP A 316 -6.21 -8.70 -13.46
C TRP A 316 -7.08 -8.07 -12.37
N LEU A 317 -6.68 -6.94 -11.79
CA LEU A 317 -7.49 -6.20 -10.83
C LEU A 317 -8.84 -5.77 -11.41
N VAL A 318 -8.87 -5.33 -12.68
CA VAL A 318 -10.11 -4.98 -13.38
C VAL A 318 -10.93 -6.23 -13.72
N HIS A 319 -10.28 -7.27 -14.24
CA HIS A 319 -10.92 -8.52 -14.65
C HIS A 319 -11.62 -9.23 -13.49
N GLU A 320 -11.00 -9.18 -12.30
CA GLU A 320 -11.52 -9.76 -11.08
C GLU A 320 -12.47 -8.82 -10.32
N ASP A 321 -12.78 -7.63 -10.87
CA ASP A 321 -13.62 -6.60 -10.25
C ASP A 321 -13.14 -6.20 -8.83
N VAL A 322 -11.81 -6.09 -8.67
CA VAL A 322 -11.19 -5.64 -7.41
C VAL A 322 -11.17 -4.12 -7.35
N ALA A 323 -10.89 -3.44 -8.46
CA ALA A 323 -10.83 -1.99 -8.52
C ALA A 323 -11.11 -1.47 -9.93
N GLU A 324 -11.63 -0.24 -10.02
CA GLU A 324 -11.79 0.45 -11.30
C GLU A 324 -10.43 0.97 -11.81
N PRO A 325 -10.24 1.11 -13.14
CA PRO A 325 -9.01 1.66 -13.72
C PRO A 325 -8.55 2.99 -13.07
N ARG A 326 -9.50 3.89 -12.76
CA ARG A 326 -9.20 5.19 -12.12
C ARG A 326 -8.62 5.04 -10.72
N ASP A 327 -9.12 4.07 -9.95
CA ASP A 327 -8.69 3.82 -8.58
C ASP A 327 -7.31 3.17 -8.59
N ILE A 328 -7.07 2.23 -9.51
CA ILE A 328 -5.75 1.63 -9.74
C ILE A 328 -4.72 2.70 -10.11
N ASP A 329 -5.04 3.56 -11.08
CA ASP A 329 -4.14 4.62 -11.51
C ASP A 329 -3.85 5.64 -10.40
N THR A 330 -4.88 6.01 -9.64
CA THR A 330 -4.73 6.92 -8.49
C THR A 330 -3.88 6.28 -7.40
N ALA A 331 -4.11 5.00 -7.10
CA ALA A 331 -3.36 4.24 -6.11
C ALA A 331 -1.88 4.19 -6.47
N MET A 332 -1.54 3.84 -7.71
CA MET A 332 -0.13 3.78 -8.12
C MET A 332 0.52 5.16 -8.12
N LYS A 333 -0.14 6.21 -8.63
CA LYS A 333 0.43 7.56 -8.63
C LYS A 333 0.69 8.08 -7.21
N LEU A 334 -0.24 7.90 -6.28
CA LEU A 334 -0.14 8.47 -4.93
C LEU A 334 0.59 7.56 -3.92
N GLY A 335 0.50 6.24 -4.10
CA GLY A 335 1.09 5.24 -3.20
C GLY A 335 2.57 4.98 -3.47
N THR A 336 2.99 5.01 -4.74
CA THR A 336 4.38 4.71 -5.14
C THR A 336 5.10 5.91 -5.76
N GLY A 337 4.39 6.99 -6.07
CA GLY A 337 4.95 8.14 -6.78
C GLY A 337 5.22 7.87 -8.26
N TRP A 338 4.61 6.83 -8.84
CA TRP A 338 4.76 6.55 -10.28
C TRP A 338 4.30 7.73 -11.14
N PRO A 339 4.97 8.00 -12.27
CA PRO A 339 4.69 9.17 -13.09
C PRO A 339 3.33 9.10 -13.80
N GLN A 340 2.80 7.89 -14.02
CA GLN A 340 1.53 7.61 -14.67
C GLN A 340 0.88 6.39 -14.00
N GLY A 341 -0.44 6.28 -14.08
CA GLY A 341 -1.12 5.06 -13.71
C GLY A 341 -0.94 3.95 -14.77
N PRO A 342 -0.94 2.66 -14.39
CA PRO A 342 -0.78 1.56 -15.34
C PRO A 342 -1.89 1.50 -16.39
N CYS A 343 -3.16 1.75 -16.06
CA CYS A 343 -4.25 1.73 -17.04
C CYS A 343 -4.14 2.88 -18.04
N GLU A 344 -3.86 4.10 -17.59
CA GLU A 344 -3.52 5.26 -18.42
C GLU A 344 -2.33 4.97 -19.36
N LYS A 345 -1.27 4.36 -18.81
CA LYS A 345 -0.08 3.99 -19.57
C LYS A 345 -0.38 2.91 -20.62
N ALA A 346 -1.22 1.94 -20.29
CA ALA A 346 -1.64 0.88 -21.20
C ALA A 346 -2.35 1.45 -22.43
N ASP A 347 -3.30 2.35 -22.22
CA ASP A 347 -4.04 3.00 -23.32
C ASP A 347 -3.13 3.88 -24.18
N LYS A 348 -2.08 4.48 -23.60
CA LYS A 348 -1.08 5.27 -24.32
C LYS A 348 -0.14 4.39 -25.14
N MET A 349 0.32 3.27 -24.58
CA MET A 349 1.24 2.33 -25.27
C MET A 349 0.53 1.60 -26.41
N GLY A 350 -0.72 1.19 -26.18
CA GLY A 350 -1.48 0.30 -27.04
C GLY A 350 -1.60 -1.09 -26.42
N LEU A 351 -2.82 -1.54 -26.13
CA LEU A 351 -3.05 -2.85 -25.50
C LEU A 351 -2.61 -4.02 -26.39
N ASP A 352 -2.65 -3.83 -27.72
CA ASP A 352 -2.11 -4.76 -28.70
C ASP A 352 -0.61 -4.99 -28.52
N LYS A 353 0.15 -3.92 -28.30
CA LYS A 353 1.59 -3.99 -28.06
C LYS A 353 1.91 -4.65 -26.73
N VAL A 354 1.19 -4.27 -25.68
CA VAL A 354 1.36 -4.85 -24.33
C VAL A 354 1.08 -6.35 -24.38
N LEU A 355 0.00 -6.77 -25.04
CA LEU A 355 -0.36 -8.17 -25.19
C LEU A 355 0.73 -8.97 -25.91
N ASN A 356 1.25 -8.44 -27.03
CA ASN A 356 2.33 -9.09 -27.77
C ASN A 356 3.61 -9.20 -26.93
N LYS A 357 3.98 -8.14 -26.22
CA LYS A 357 5.14 -8.13 -25.32
C LYS A 357 5.03 -9.19 -24.23
N LEU A 358 3.87 -9.30 -23.59
CA LEU A 358 3.62 -10.33 -22.58
C LEU A 358 3.71 -11.74 -23.17
N LYS A 359 3.17 -11.97 -24.37
CA LYS A 359 3.28 -13.26 -25.08
C LYS A 359 4.74 -13.61 -25.40
N GLU A 360 5.54 -12.65 -25.86
CA GLU A 360 6.97 -12.83 -26.11
C GLU A 360 7.73 -13.19 -24.84
N LEU A 361 7.51 -12.45 -23.75
CA LEU A 361 8.15 -12.70 -22.45
C LEU A 361 7.73 -14.07 -21.89
N HIS A 362 6.44 -14.40 -21.96
CA HIS A 362 5.91 -15.69 -21.52
C HIS A 362 6.53 -16.85 -22.32
N ALA A 363 6.61 -16.73 -23.64
CA ALA A 363 7.24 -17.74 -24.50
C ALA A 363 8.74 -17.88 -24.22
N LYS A 364 9.44 -16.78 -23.94
CA LYS A 364 10.88 -16.78 -23.67
C LYS A 364 11.23 -17.39 -22.30
N TYR A 365 10.45 -17.07 -21.26
CA TYR A 365 10.83 -17.36 -19.88
C TYR A 365 9.98 -18.44 -19.19
N GLY A 366 8.78 -18.73 -19.70
CA GLY A 366 7.85 -19.68 -19.10
C GLY A 366 7.35 -19.28 -17.70
N LEU A 367 7.51 -18.01 -17.29
CA LEU A 367 7.02 -17.53 -15.99
C LEU A 367 5.55 -17.12 -16.11
N GLU A 368 4.68 -17.68 -15.28
CA GLU A 368 3.25 -17.36 -15.26
C GLU A 368 2.97 -15.88 -14.96
N LEU A 369 3.92 -15.15 -14.37
CA LEU A 369 3.80 -13.70 -14.17
C LEU A 369 3.64 -12.91 -15.50
N TYR A 370 4.14 -13.45 -16.61
CA TYR A 370 3.96 -12.85 -17.96
C TYR A 370 2.71 -13.35 -18.67
N ARG A 371 1.99 -14.34 -18.13
CA ARG A 371 0.80 -14.86 -18.78
C ARG A 371 -0.21 -13.73 -18.95
N PRO A 372 -0.63 -13.39 -20.19
CA PRO A 372 -1.53 -12.28 -20.40
C PRO A 372 -2.86 -12.50 -19.68
N CYS A 373 -3.37 -11.44 -19.03
CA CYS A 373 -4.71 -11.41 -18.50
C CYS A 373 -5.74 -11.60 -19.63
N PRO A 374 -6.76 -12.46 -19.46
CA PRO A 374 -7.81 -12.67 -20.47
C PRO A 374 -8.51 -11.37 -20.91
N LEU A 375 -8.63 -10.39 -20.02
CA LEU A 375 -9.22 -9.09 -20.34
C LEU A 375 -8.45 -8.34 -21.43
N LEU A 376 -7.12 -8.44 -21.44
CA LEU A 376 -6.30 -7.81 -22.48
C LEU A 376 -6.57 -8.45 -23.84
N GLU A 377 -6.72 -9.77 -23.89
CA GLU A 377 -7.07 -10.49 -25.12
C GLU A 377 -8.46 -10.11 -25.63
N GLU A 378 -9.44 -10.04 -24.73
CA GLU A 378 -10.81 -9.60 -25.05
C GLU A 378 -10.82 -8.17 -25.62
N TYR A 379 -10.10 -7.24 -24.98
CA TYR A 379 -10.06 -5.84 -25.41
C TYR A 379 -9.41 -5.70 -26.79
N VAL A 380 -8.29 -6.37 -27.02
CA VAL A 380 -7.60 -6.36 -28.33
C VAL A 380 -8.49 -7.00 -29.41
N ALA A 381 -9.17 -8.10 -29.12
CA ALA A 381 -10.09 -8.75 -30.07
C ALA A 381 -11.28 -7.85 -30.45
N ARG A 382 -11.72 -6.98 -29.55
CA ARG A 382 -12.77 -5.96 -29.81
C ARG A 382 -12.26 -4.69 -30.48
N GLY A 383 -10.96 -4.59 -30.74
CA GLY A 383 -10.32 -3.38 -31.26
C GLY A 383 -10.20 -2.26 -30.24
N TRP A 384 -10.42 -2.53 -28.95
CA TRP A 384 -10.25 -1.55 -27.86
C TRP A 384 -8.78 -1.49 -27.47
N THR A 385 -7.93 -0.95 -28.34
CA THR A 385 -6.47 -0.97 -28.16
C THR A 385 -5.91 0.26 -27.46
N GLY A 386 -6.77 1.08 -26.85
CA GLY A 386 -6.37 2.28 -26.11
C GLY A 386 -6.67 3.57 -26.87
N LYS A 387 -5.87 4.60 -26.61
CA LYS A 387 -6.12 5.97 -27.06
C LYS A 387 -6.23 6.12 -28.58
N ARG A 388 -5.46 5.34 -29.35
CA ARG A 388 -5.50 5.36 -30.83
C ARG A 388 -6.83 4.84 -31.40
N ALA A 389 -7.50 3.95 -30.68
CA ALA A 389 -8.77 3.35 -31.08
C ALA A 389 -9.99 4.05 -30.44
N GLY A 390 -9.79 5.12 -29.66
CA GLY A 390 -10.85 5.79 -28.90
C GLY A 390 -11.34 5.01 -27.67
N ARG A 391 -10.80 3.82 -27.40
CA ARG A 391 -11.21 2.97 -26.28
C ARG A 391 -10.13 1.96 -25.87
N GLY A 392 -9.92 1.83 -24.57
CA GLY A 392 -9.14 0.77 -23.92
C GLY A 392 -9.69 0.56 -22.51
N PHE A 393 -8.85 0.77 -21.48
CA PHE A 393 -9.34 0.89 -20.09
C PHE A 393 -10.21 2.14 -19.90
N TYR A 394 -9.92 3.20 -20.64
CA TYR A 394 -10.71 4.42 -20.70
C TYR A 394 -11.36 4.61 -22.07
N THR A 395 -12.33 5.52 -22.14
CA THR A 395 -12.90 6.01 -23.40
C THR A 395 -12.25 7.35 -23.73
N TRP A 396 -11.80 7.55 -24.97
CA TRP A 396 -10.94 8.67 -25.42
C TRP A 396 -11.53 9.48 -26.56
#